data_AF-A0A2G4T3N5-F1
#
_entry.id   AF-A0A2G4T3N5-F1
#
_cell.length_a   1.000
_cell.length_b   1.000
_cell.length_c   1.000
_cell.angle_alpha   90.00
_cell.angle_beta   90.00
_cell.angle_gamma   90.00
#
_symmetry.space_group_name_H-M   'P 1'
#
loop_
_entity.id
_entity.type
_entity.pdbx_description
1 polymer ?
#
loop_
_entity_poly.entity_id
_entity_poly.type
_entity_poly.pdbx_seq_one_letter_code
_entity_poly.pdbx_strand_id
1 'polypeptide(L)'
;TEQKSYFDGANITRVPILRQNLKRTASESSENPPLKRPRLVPESPELLYNSFLRSIHDYIKATVDSTTKKSKNMERDLNKLEQKLLNIKALPRGVLTQAATYASCTPTVLRDYLDKNSIKKNDV
;
A
#
# COMPACT_ATOMS: atom_id res chain seq x y z
N THR A 1 34.76 -18.52 9.28
CA THR A 1 33.56 -17.72 8.99
C THR A 1 32.78 -18.45 7.93
N GLU A 2 31.63 -19.03 8.28
CA GLU A 2 30.85 -19.83 7.33
C GLU A 2 30.10 -18.92 6.35
N GLN A 3 30.36 -19.12 5.06
CA GLN A 3 29.73 -18.37 3.98
C GLN A 3 28.34 -18.96 3.71
N LYS A 4 27.28 -18.28 4.17
CA LYS A 4 25.91 -18.70 3.88
C LYS A 4 25.56 -18.41 2.42
N SER A 5 25.48 -19.46 1.61
CA SER A 5 24.90 -19.40 0.26
C SER A 5 23.38 -19.26 0.37
N TYR A 6 22.82 -18.23 -0.28
CA TYR A 6 21.38 -18.04 -0.43
C TYR A 6 20.77 -18.90 -1.55
N PHE A 7 21.57 -19.75 -2.19
CA PHE A 7 21.12 -20.57 -3.31
C PHE A 7 20.51 -21.89 -2.80
N ASP A 8 19.17 -21.93 -2.74
CA ASP A 8 18.42 -23.17 -2.55
C ASP A 8 18.20 -23.86 -3.91
N GLY A 9 19.03 -24.87 -4.17
CA GLY A 9 19.00 -25.67 -5.39
C GLY A 9 17.81 -26.62 -5.50
N ALA A 10 16.83 -26.58 -4.57
CA ALA A 10 15.66 -27.46 -4.61
C ALA A 10 14.66 -27.11 -5.73
N ASN A 11 14.64 -25.86 -6.21
CA ASN A 11 13.63 -25.36 -7.18
C ASN A 11 14.24 -24.90 -8.51
N ILE A 12 15.28 -25.57 -9.00
CA ILE A 12 15.75 -25.35 -10.38
C ILE A 12 14.70 -25.94 -11.35
N THR A 13 13.85 -25.07 -11.89
CA THR A 13 13.13 -25.35 -13.14
C THR A 13 14.17 -25.74 -14.18
N ARG A 14 14.19 -27.02 -14.59
CA ARG A 14 15.12 -27.50 -15.62
C ARG A 14 14.99 -26.58 -16.83
N VAL A 15 16.08 -25.87 -17.15
CA VAL A 15 16.20 -25.14 -18.40
C VAL A 15 15.95 -26.15 -19.51
N PRO A 16 15.01 -25.93 -20.44
CA PRO A 16 14.78 -26.86 -21.52
C PRO A 16 16.06 -26.96 -22.33
N ILE A 17 16.73 -28.10 -22.23
CA ILE A 17 17.90 -28.41 -23.04
C ILE A 17 17.40 -28.45 -24.48
N LEU A 18 17.71 -27.41 -25.24
CA LEU A 18 17.50 -27.41 -26.68
C LEU A 18 18.49 -28.44 -27.25
N ARG A 19 18.05 -29.69 -27.38
CA ARG A 19 18.81 -30.71 -28.11
C ARG A 19 18.89 -30.25 -29.55
N GLN A 20 19.96 -29.53 -29.91
CA GLN A 20 20.37 -29.40 -31.29
C GLN A 20 20.69 -30.81 -31.77
N ASN A 21 19.80 -31.34 -32.61
CA ASN A 21 19.96 -32.65 -33.20
C ASN A 21 21.25 -32.64 -34.04
N LEU A 22 22.24 -33.37 -33.52
CA LEU A 22 23.38 -33.85 -34.28
C LEU A 22 22.83 -34.59 -35.51
N LYS A 23 23.24 -34.13 -36.70
CA LYS A 23 22.78 -34.66 -38.00
C LYS A 23 22.80 -36.20 -38.00
N ARG A 24 21.65 -36.82 -38.29
CA ARG A 24 21.61 -38.19 -38.79
C ARG A 24 20.76 -38.29 -40.05
N THR A 25 21.34 -39.07 -40.94
CA THR A 25 21.01 -39.51 -42.30
C THR A 25 19.58 -39.97 -42.54
N ALA A 26 19.22 -39.93 -43.82
CA ALA A 26 17.90 -40.09 -44.41
C ALA A 26 17.27 -41.49 -44.31
N SER A 27 15.98 -41.50 -44.67
CA SER A 27 15.10 -42.62 -45.02
C SER A 27 14.34 -43.28 -43.87
N GLU A 28 13.05 -42.93 -43.74
CA GLU A 28 11.96 -43.89 -43.91
C GLU A 28 10.60 -43.15 -44.04
N SER A 29 9.80 -43.66 -44.98
CA SER A 29 8.48 -43.18 -45.38
C SER A 29 7.47 -43.28 -44.23
N SER A 30 6.75 -42.19 -43.94
CA SER A 30 5.57 -42.20 -43.07
C SER A 30 4.49 -41.34 -43.72
N GLU A 31 3.50 -42.01 -44.31
CA GLU A 31 2.24 -41.43 -44.78
C GLU A 31 1.39 -41.02 -43.57
N ASN A 32 1.72 -39.89 -42.95
CA ASN A 32 0.79 -39.17 -42.09
C ASN A 32 1.02 -37.67 -42.28
N PRO A 33 0.02 -36.89 -42.74
CA PRO A 33 0.15 -35.44 -42.73
C PRO A 33 0.36 -35.00 -41.27
N PRO A 34 1.38 -34.20 -40.96
CA PRO A 34 1.59 -33.73 -39.60
C PRO A 34 0.34 -32.96 -39.17
N LEU A 35 -0.25 -33.37 -38.03
CA LEU A 35 -1.33 -32.62 -37.38
C LEU A 35 -0.88 -31.15 -37.29
N LYS A 36 -1.51 -30.28 -38.10
CA LYS A 36 -1.18 -28.86 -38.15
C LYS A 36 -1.39 -28.32 -36.75
N ARG A 37 -0.29 -28.08 -36.01
CA ARG A 37 -0.36 -27.35 -34.74
C ARG A 37 -1.12 -26.05 -35.02
N PRO A 38 -2.08 -25.66 -34.16
CA PRO A 38 -2.64 -24.31 -34.23
C PRO A 38 -1.46 -23.35 -34.25
N ARG A 39 -1.37 -22.52 -35.29
CA ARG A 39 -0.38 -21.45 -35.30
C ARG A 39 -0.76 -20.55 -34.14
N LEU A 40 0.04 -20.55 -33.08
CA LEU A 40 0.08 -19.44 -32.13
C LEU A 40 0.31 -18.20 -32.99
N VAL A 41 -0.74 -17.40 -33.16
CA VAL A 41 -0.60 -16.06 -33.73
C VAL A 41 0.41 -15.37 -32.83
N PRO A 42 1.60 -15.02 -33.34
CA PRO A 42 2.54 -14.28 -32.52
C PRO A 42 1.84 -12.99 -32.14
N GLU A 43 1.59 -12.77 -30.84
CA GLU A 43 1.30 -11.41 -30.39
C GLU A 43 2.46 -10.56 -30.88
N SER A 44 2.14 -9.51 -31.63
CA SER A 44 3.20 -8.66 -32.16
C SER A 44 3.99 -8.09 -30.97
N PRO A 45 5.33 -7.97 -31.08
CA PRO A 45 6.15 -7.38 -30.03
C PRO A 45 5.61 -6.03 -29.55
N GLU A 46 4.96 -5.26 -30.43
CA GLU A 46 4.29 -4.00 -30.11
C GLU A 46 3.08 -4.19 -29.19
N LEU A 47 2.28 -5.25 -29.36
CA LEU A 47 1.15 -5.54 -28.46
C LEU A 47 1.63 -5.89 -27.05
N LEU A 48 2.72 -6.65 -26.93
CA LEU A 48 3.34 -6.95 -25.64
C LEU A 48 3.88 -5.68 -24.99
N TYR A 49 4.57 -4.84 -25.75
CA TYR A 49 5.09 -3.56 -25.26
C TYR A 49 3.97 -2.62 -24.79
N ASN A 50 2.90 -2.48 -25.59
CA ASN A 50 1.75 -1.65 -25.24
C ASN A 50 0.99 -2.19 -24.02
N SER A 51 0.85 -3.51 -23.91
CA SER A 51 0.23 -4.16 -22.74
C SER A 51 1.06 -3.94 -21.48
N PHE A 52 2.39 -4.02 -21.60
CA PHE A 52 3.31 -3.71 -20.51
C PHE A 52 3.16 -2.24 -20.06
N LEU A 53 3.21 -1.29 -21.00
CA LEU A 53 3.04 0.13 -20.68
C LEU A 53 1.70 0.41 -20.00
N ARG A 54 0.61 -0.19 -20.49
CA ARG A 54 -0.72 -0.08 -19.87
C ARG A 54 -0.73 -0.63 -18.46
N SER A 55 -0.13 -1.81 -18.24
CA SER A 55 -0.04 -2.43 -16.91
C SER A 55 0.73 -1.57 -15.92
N ILE A 56 1.84 -0.96 -16.33
CA ILE A 56 2.63 -0.07 -15.47
C ILE A 56 1.83 1.19 -15.12
N HIS A 57 1.17 1.80 -16.11
CA HIS A 57 0.32 2.96 -15.89
C HIS A 57 -0.80 2.66 -14.88
N ASP A 58 -1.51 1.55 -15.06
CA ASP A 58 -2.62 1.15 -14.19
C ASP A 58 -2.14 0.87 -12.76
N TYR A 59 -0.98 0.23 -12.61
CA TYR A 59 -0.34 0.00 -11.31
C TYR A 59 0.02 1.32 -10.61
N ILE A 60 0.66 2.27 -11.32
CA ILE A 60 1.02 3.58 -10.78
C ILE A 60 -0.25 4.32 -10.33
N LYS A 61 -1.28 4.35 -11.17
CA LYS A 61 -2.56 5.00 -10.87
C LYS A 61 -3.21 4.41 -9.61
N ALA A 62 -3.33 3.08 -9.55
CA ALA A 62 -3.91 2.40 -8.38
C ALA A 62 -3.11 2.66 -7.09
N THR A 63 -1.78 2.73 -7.19
CA THR A 63 -0.89 3.02 -6.06
C THR A 63 -1.08 4.47 -5.56
N VAL A 64 -1.20 5.44 -6.47
CA VAL A 64 -1.47 6.84 -6.13
C VAL A 64 -2.86 6.98 -5.49
N ASP A 65 -3.89 6.35 -6.06
CA ASP A 65 -5.25 6.38 -5.51
C ASP A 65 -5.31 5.75 -4.10
N SER A 66 -4.59 4.65 -3.88
CA SER A 66 -4.50 4.00 -2.57
C SER A 66 -3.81 4.87 -1.52
N THR A 67 -2.68 5.48 -1.87
CA THR A 67 -1.91 6.34 -0.96
C THR A 67 -2.67 7.63 -0.61
N THR A 68 -3.35 8.25 -1.58
CA THR A 68 -4.19 9.45 -1.35
C THR A 68 -5.44 9.13 -0.53
N LYS A 69 -6.05 7.95 -0.70
CA LYS A 69 -7.16 7.50 0.14
C LYS A 69 -6.70 7.24 1.58
N LYS A 70 -5.53 6.63 1.76
CA LYS A 70 -4.92 6.39 3.07
C LYS A 70 -4.63 7.71 3.79
N SER A 71 -4.07 8.71 3.11
CA SER A 71 -3.78 10.02 3.73
C SER A 71 -5.03 10.74 4.22
N LYS A 72 -6.10 10.77 3.40
CA LYS A 72 -7.40 11.35 3.79
C LYS A 72 -8.01 10.66 5.02
N ASN A 73 -7.84 9.35 5.16
CA ASN A 73 -8.31 8.62 6.33
C ASN A 73 -7.49 8.98 7.58
N MET A 74 -6.16 9.05 7.45
CA MET A 74 -5.29 9.46 8.56
C MET A 74 -5.59 10.88 9.04
N GLU A 75 -5.85 11.81 8.12
CA GLU A 75 -6.25 13.18 8.45
C GLU A 75 -7.59 13.23 9.20
N ARG A 76 -8.58 12.44 8.76
CA ARG A 76 -9.87 12.32 9.46
C ARG A 76 -9.70 11.75 10.87
N ASP A 77 -8.87 10.72 11.01
CA ASP A 77 -8.63 10.08 12.30
C ASP A 77 -7.87 11.01 13.25
N LEU A 78 -6.90 11.78 12.74
CA LEU A 78 -6.21 12.82 13.50
C LEU A 78 -7.18 13.91 13.97
N ASN A 79 -8.00 14.44 13.07
CA ASN A 79 -9.02 15.44 13.43
C ASN A 79 -9.98 14.91 14.50
N LYS A 80 -10.41 13.65 14.40
CA LYS A 80 -11.27 13.02 15.42
C LYS A 80 -10.56 12.88 16.76
N LEU A 81 -9.27 12.57 16.75
CA LEU A 81 -8.47 12.46 17.97
C LEU A 81 -8.23 13.83 18.62
N GLU A 82 -7.92 14.86 17.83
CA GLU A 82 -7.78 16.24 18.30
C GLU A 82 -9.07 16.74 18.96
N GLN A 83 -10.22 16.50 18.34
CA GLN A 83 -11.51 16.87 18.93
C GLN A 83 -11.80 16.12 20.25
N LYS A 84 -11.48 14.82 20.32
CA LYS A 84 -11.59 14.07 21.58
C LYS A 84 -10.67 14.62 22.66
N LEU A 85 -9.43 14.97 22.30
CA LEU A 85 -8.46 15.54 23.23
C LEU A 85 -8.92 16.91 23.75
N LEU A 86 -9.44 17.77 22.87
CA LEU A 86 -10.04 19.05 23.25
C LEU A 86 -11.22 18.86 24.21
N ASN A 87 -12.09 17.90 23.95
CA ASN A 87 -13.22 17.59 24.82
C ASN A 87 -12.81 17.06 26.19
N ILE A 88 -11.70 16.30 26.29
CA ILE A 88 -11.19 15.80 27.56
C ILE A 88 -10.50 16.91 28.37
N LYS A 89 -9.78 17.82 27.71
CA LYS A 89 -9.13 18.96 28.37
C LYS A 89 -10.14 20.00 28.84
N ALA A 90 -11.28 20.11 28.17
CA ALA A 90 -12.33 21.05 28.51
C ALA A 90 -13.18 20.55 29.69
N LEU A 91 -13.41 21.43 30.66
CA LEU A 91 -14.39 21.17 31.72
C LEU A 91 -15.80 21.05 31.09
N PRO A 92 -16.62 20.05 31.48
CA PRO A 92 -17.98 19.94 30.99
C PRO A 92 -18.76 21.23 31.25
N ARG A 93 -19.60 21.65 30.28
CA ARG A 93 -20.28 22.96 30.33
C ARG A 93 -21.05 23.18 31.64
N GLY A 94 -21.78 22.16 32.12
CA GLY A 94 -22.52 22.25 33.39
C GLY A 94 -21.61 22.48 34.60
N VAL A 95 -20.47 21.79 34.66
CA VAL A 95 -19.47 21.95 35.72
C VAL A 95 -18.80 23.32 35.64
N LEU A 96 -18.46 23.77 34.43
CA LEU A 96 -17.89 25.10 34.20
C LEU A 96 -18.85 26.20 34.67
N THR A 97 -20.14 26.08 34.36
CA THR A 97 -21.16 27.04 34.80
C THR A 97 -21.29 27.04 36.33
N GLN A 98 -21.33 25.87 36.98
CA GLN A 98 -21.40 25.80 38.44
C GLN A 98 -20.15 26.40 39.11
N ALA A 99 -18.96 26.08 38.60
CA ALA A 99 -17.71 26.63 39.11
C ALA A 99 -17.63 28.15 38.92
N ALA A 100 -18.12 28.66 37.78
CA ALA A 100 -18.18 30.10 37.52
C ALA A 100 -19.15 30.80 38.47
N THR A 101 -20.33 30.21 38.72
CA THR A 101 -21.27 30.71 39.73
C THR A 101 -20.65 30.74 41.12
N TYR A 102 -19.96 29.68 41.53
CA TYR A 102 -19.27 29.62 42.82
C TYR A 102 -18.16 30.68 42.93
N ALA A 103 -17.38 30.86 41.87
CA ALA A 103 -16.33 31.86 41.78
C ALA A 103 -16.85 33.29 41.51
N SER A 104 -18.18 33.48 41.45
CA SER A 104 -18.83 34.76 41.14
C SER A 104 -18.29 35.46 39.88
N CYS A 105 -18.01 34.68 38.83
CA CYS A 105 -17.50 35.18 37.56
C CYS A 105 -18.27 34.60 36.37
N THR A 106 -18.04 35.14 35.18
CA THR A 106 -18.65 34.60 33.96
C THR A 106 -17.92 33.31 33.54
N PRO A 107 -18.65 32.32 32.97
CA PRO A 107 -18.02 31.08 32.49
C PRO A 107 -16.90 31.30 31.46
N THR A 108 -16.96 32.38 30.69
CA THR A 108 -15.92 32.77 29.73
C THR A 108 -14.63 33.19 30.44
N VAL A 109 -14.73 34.03 31.48
CA VAL A 109 -13.57 34.47 32.27
C VAL A 109 -12.92 33.28 33.00
N LEU A 110 -13.74 32.39 33.58
CA LEU A 110 -13.21 31.18 34.22
C LEU A 110 -12.50 30.27 33.21
N ARG A 111 -13.04 30.13 32.00
CA ARG A 111 -12.44 29.33 30.94
C ARG A 111 -11.09 29.90 30.50
N ASP A 112 -11.04 31.20 30.22
CA ASP A 112 -9.79 31.88 29.88
C ASP A 112 -8.73 31.76 30.97
N TYR A 113 -9.15 31.82 32.24
CA TYR A 113 -8.27 31.61 33.39
C TYR A 113 -7.72 30.18 33.43
N LEU A 114 -8.57 29.17 33.25
CA LEU A 114 -8.14 27.76 33.21
C LEU A 114 -7.21 27.48 32.03
N ASP A 115 -7.51 28.03 30.85
CA ASP A 115 -6.69 27.85 29.65
C ASP A 115 -5.31 28.47 29.83
N LYS A 116 -5.20 29.68 30.41
CA LYS A 116 -3.92 30.35 30.71
C LYS A 116 -3.09 29.65 31.79
N ASN A 117 -3.75 29.02 32.76
CA ASN A 117 -3.09 28.32 33.87
C ASN A 117 -2.98 26.80 33.62
N SER A 118 -3.29 26.34 32.41
CA SER A 118 -3.02 24.97 31.98
C SER A 118 -1.55 24.64 32.24
N ILE A 119 -1.27 23.72 33.16
CA ILE A 119 0.09 23.24 33.37
C ILE A 119 0.56 22.67 32.04
N LYS A 120 1.52 23.34 31.39
CA LYS A 120 2.29 22.76 30.31
C LYS A 120 2.97 21.54 30.94
N LYS A 121 2.46 20.34 30.66
CA LYS A 121 3.24 19.12 30.94
C LYS A 121 4.50 19.27 30.08
N ASN A 122 5.58 19.73 30.69
CA ASN A 122 6.90 19.57 30.12
C ASN A 122 7.14 18.07 30.03
N ASP A 123 7.47 17.60 28.83
CA ASP A 123 7.80 16.22 28.53
C ASP A 123 8.91 15.72 29.49
N VAL A 124 8.63 14.61 30.17
CA VAL A 124 9.62 13.77 30.87
C VAL A 124 10.05 12.67 29.91
#